data_AF-A0A8S4N709-F1
#
_entry.id   AF-A0A8S4N709-F1
#
_cell.length_a   1.000
_cell.length_b   1.000
_cell.length_c   1.000
_cell.angle_alpha   90.00
_cell.angle_beta   90.00
_cell.angle_gamma   90.00
#
_symmetry.space_group_name_H-M   'P 1'
#
loop_
_entity.id
_entity.type
_entity.pdbx_description
1 polymer ?
#
loop_
_entity_poly.entity_id
_entity_poly.type
_entity_poly.pdbx_seq_one_letter_code
_entity_poly.pdbx_strand_id
1 'polypeptide(L)'
;MAPPPERVMFLIGFGLSCAAVVCNIIGFSSPFWFQSYPSAHSTFRSIGLWQACFQNFQHPADYIGKLYTGCWWIFHTEYWNMRDWLLPPFCSPYWFQSWPRVHSEFKRIGLWEACFAGFIHPRDELGKAYHGCWWTFSKEYWNIRDWLLPPWFISVQVMVTGTLICQLVGAILLVAYFLRCCRPQTEAFALFVSAGLQFVCAFLMGVSVLVFGVMAKEDRTWMPRPELNYMSWSYGLAVLSAFFAFFSGLALAVQGMIVKERALEKEGHEMAPLPPKI
;
A
#
# COMPACT_ATOMS: atom_id res chain seq x y z
N MET A 1 14.94 -0.38 -31.50
CA MET A 1 14.58 0.99 -31.95
C MET A 1 14.64 1.87 -30.72
N ALA A 2 15.71 2.65 -30.53
CA ALA A 2 15.82 3.51 -29.36
C ALA A 2 14.73 4.60 -29.44
N PRO A 3 14.04 4.92 -28.34
CA PRO A 3 13.13 6.06 -28.34
C PRO A 3 13.93 7.32 -28.68
N PRO A 4 13.33 8.31 -29.38
CA PRO A 4 14.02 9.55 -29.68
C PRO A 4 14.50 10.18 -28.36
N PRO A 5 15.72 10.79 -28.34
CA PRO A 5 16.38 11.24 -27.10
C PRO A 5 15.50 12.20 -26.28
N GLU A 6 14.57 12.87 -26.95
CA GLU A 6 13.60 13.80 -26.38
C GLU A 6 12.54 13.20 -25.44
N ARG A 7 12.35 11.87 -25.42
CA ARG A 7 11.39 11.21 -24.52
C ARG A 7 12.02 10.26 -23.51
N VAL A 8 13.34 10.17 -23.50
CA VAL A 8 14.06 9.23 -22.62
C VAL A 8 13.79 9.56 -21.15
N MET A 9 13.88 10.84 -20.76
CA MET A 9 13.63 11.26 -19.38
C MET A 9 12.17 11.05 -18.98
N PHE A 10 11.22 11.32 -19.88
CA PHE A 10 9.81 10.98 -19.65
C PHE A 10 9.61 9.48 -19.41
N LEU A 11 10.17 8.60 -20.25
CA LEU A 11 9.99 7.16 -20.12
C LEU A 11 10.61 6.63 -18.82
N ILE A 12 11.76 7.15 -18.41
CA ILE A 12 12.38 6.85 -17.12
C ILE A 12 11.46 7.30 -15.99
N GLY A 13 10.98 8.55 -16.01
CA GLY A 13 10.10 9.09 -14.99
C GLY A 13 8.78 8.32 -14.88
N PHE A 14 8.17 7.97 -16.01
CA PHE A 14 6.97 7.16 -16.09
C PHE A 14 7.19 5.74 -15.57
N GLY A 15 8.27 5.08 -15.98
CA GLY A 15 8.63 3.75 -15.50
C GLY A 15 8.85 3.71 -13.99
N LEU A 16 9.56 4.69 -13.44
CA LEU A 16 9.77 4.83 -11.99
C LEU A 16 8.47 5.14 -11.25
N SER A 17 7.57 5.96 -11.83
CA SER A 17 6.25 6.22 -11.25
C SER A 17 5.41 4.95 -11.16
N CYS A 18 5.36 4.16 -12.24
CA CYS A 18 4.69 2.86 -12.28
C CYS A 18 5.29 1.89 -11.26
N ALA A 19 6.62 1.83 -11.15
CA ALA A 19 7.29 1.02 -10.14
C ALA A 19 6.95 1.47 -8.71
N ALA A 20 6.89 2.78 -8.45
CA ALA A 20 6.50 3.33 -7.16
C ALA A 20 5.07 2.95 -6.78
N VAL A 21 4.13 3.08 -7.73
CA VAL A 21 2.71 2.69 -7.57
C VAL A 21 2.62 1.19 -7.32
N VAL A 22 3.29 0.35 -8.10
CA VAL A 22 3.26 -1.11 -7.93
C VAL A 22 3.87 -1.52 -6.59
N CYS A 23 5.01 -0.94 -6.18
CA CYS A 23 5.58 -1.20 -4.86
C CYS A 23 4.64 -0.77 -3.73
N ASN A 24 3.96 0.38 -3.86
CA ASN A 24 2.98 0.83 -2.87
C ASN A 24 1.75 -0.08 -2.86
N ILE A 25 1.21 -0.46 -4.02
CA ILE A 25 0.08 -1.39 -4.12
C ILE A 25 0.47 -2.74 -3.52
N ILE A 26 1.62 -3.32 -3.85
CA ILE A 26 2.03 -4.60 -3.27
C ILE A 26 2.30 -4.44 -1.77
N GLY A 27 3.01 -3.40 -1.33
CA GLY A 27 3.24 -3.14 0.09
C GLY A 27 1.94 -2.87 0.87
N PHE A 28 0.96 -2.25 0.21
CA PHE A 28 -0.35 -2.00 0.73
C PHE A 28 -1.16 -3.27 0.75
N SER A 29 -1.19 -4.08 -0.33
CA SER A 29 -2.20 -5.07 -0.71
C SER A 29 -1.72 -6.49 -0.98
N SER A 30 -0.47 -6.80 -0.68
CA SER A 30 0.10 -8.04 -1.17
C SER A 30 -0.63 -9.29 -0.66
N PRO A 31 -0.90 -10.23 -1.57
CA PRO A 31 -1.67 -11.42 -1.31
C PRO A 31 -0.77 -12.60 -0.91
N PHE A 32 -0.28 -12.70 0.34
CA PHE A 32 0.08 -14.03 0.87
C PHE A 32 -1.10 -14.60 1.63
N TRP A 33 -2.14 -14.96 0.86
CA TRP A 33 -3.39 -15.53 1.37
C TRP A 33 -3.11 -16.94 1.86
N PHE A 34 -3.49 -17.16 3.10
CA PHE A 34 -3.26 -18.37 3.88
C PHE A 34 -3.64 -19.65 3.12
N GLN A 35 -2.69 -20.59 2.98
CA GLN A 35 -2.95 -21.95 2.51
C GLN A 35 -2.72 -22.91 3.69
N SER A 36 -3.71 -23.75 4.01
CA SER A 36 -3.49 -24.86 4.94
C SER A 36 -2.48 -25.83 4.32
N TYR A 37 -1.47 -26.25 5.08
CA TYR A 37 -0.53 -27.29 4.64
C TYR A 37 -1.30 -28.55 4.18
N PRO A 38 -0.95 -29.17 3.02
CA PRO A 38 -1.72 -30.29 2.46
C PRO A 38 -1.89 -31.49 3.40
N SER A 39 -0.99 -31.63 4.38
CA SER A 39 -0.97 -32.72 5.37
C SER A 39 -1.74 -32.40 6.66
N ALA A 40 -2.27 -31.19 6.82
CA ALA A 40 -3.09 -30.81 7.95
C ALA A 40 -4.58 -30.96 7.58
N HIS A 41 -5.26 -31.97 8.15
CA HIS A 41 -6.73 -32.11 8.09
C HIS A 41 -7.40 -30.92 8.81
N SER A 42 -7.48 -29.78 8.14
CA SER A 42 -8.07 -28.56 8.66
C SER A 42 -9.41 -28.26 7.96
N THR A 43 -10.36 -27.71 8.71
CA THR A 43 -11.68 -27.29 8.22
C THR A 43 -11.61 -26.05 7.32
N PHE A 44 -10.47 -25.38 7.32
CA PHE A 44 -10.12 -24.26 6.46
C PHE A 44 -9.25 -24.76 5.30
N ARG A 45 -9.67 -24.55 4.04
CA ARG A 45 -8.93 -25.05 2.87
C ARG A 45 -8.08 -23.96 2.23
N SER A 46 -8.71 -22.88 1.81
CA SER A 46 -8.04 -21.74 1.17
C SER A 46 -8.99 -20.54 1.08
N ILE A 47 -8.43 -19.34 1.11
CA ILE A 47 -9.13 -18.11 0.71
C ILE A 47 -8.30 -17.46 -0.40
N GLY A 48 -8.97 -17.05 -1.48
CA GLY A 48 -8.42 -16.20 -2.53
C GLY A 48 -9.21 -14.89 -2.66
N LEU A 49 -8.76 -14.02 -3.57
CA LEU A 49 -9.26 -12.64 -3.75
C LEU A 49 -10.79 -12.51 -3.90
N TRP A 50 -11.43 -13.50 -4.51
CA TRP A 50 -12.88 -13.49 -4.77
C TRP A 50 -13.59 -14.74 -4.26
N GLN A 51 -12.86 -15.73 -3.74
CA GLN A 51 -13.42 -17.05 -3.46
C GLN A 51 -12.82 -17.62 -2.19
N ALA A 52 -13.66 -18.03 -1.25
CA ALA A 52 -13.26 -18.68 -0.01
C ALA A 52 -13.80 -20.12 0.00
N CYS A 53 -12.93 -21.06 0.36
CA CYS A 53 -13.20 -22.50 0.38
C CYS A 53 -13.09 -23.05 1.80
N PHE A 54 -14.20 -23.58 2.30
CA PHE A 54 -14.30 -24.18 3.63
C PHE A 54 -14.75 -25.63 3.55
N GLN A 55 -14.37 -26.42 4.55
CA GLN A 55 -14.81 -27.80 4.73
C GLN A 55 -15.28 -27.98 6.17
N ASN A 56 -16.59 -27.92 6.39
CA ASN A 56 -17.22 -28.04 7.71
C ASN A 56 -16.69 -27.00 8.71
N PHE A 57 -16.46 -25.77 8.25
CA PHE A 57 -15.99 -24.69 9.10
C PHE A 57 -17.16 -24.07 9.86
N GLN A 58 -17.07 -23.98 11.18
CA GLN A 58 -18.05 -23.28 12.00
C GLN A 58 -17.41 -22.00 12.53
N HIS A 59 -17.98 -20.85 12.21
CA HIS A 59 -17.42 -19.57 12.64
C HIS A 59 -17.75 -19.32 14.12
N PRO A 60 -16.76 -19.02 15.00
CA PRO A 60 -16.99 -18.89 16.44
C PRO A 60 -17.95 -17.76 16.83
N ALA A 61 -18.07 -16.71 16.01
CA ALA A 61 -18.98 -15.59 16.26
C ALA A 61 -20.42 -15.84 15.76
N ASP A 62 -20.68 -16.97 15.08
CA ASP A 62 -21.99 -17.28 14.51
C ASP A 62 -22.79 -18.12 15.52
N TYR A 63 -23.72 -17.47 16.24
CA TYR A 63 -24.58 -18.08 17.26
C TYR A 63 -25.56 -19.13 16.68
N ILE A 64 -25.69 -19.19 15.36
CA ILE A 64 -26.56 -20.11 14.63
C ILE A 64 -25.87 -21.48 14.44
N GLY A 65 -24.55 -21.57 14.62
CA GLY A 65 -23.80 -22.82 14.48
C GLY A 65 -23.74 -23.36 13.04
N LYS A 66 -23.85 -22.47 12.05
CA LYS A 66 -23.85 -22.81 10.63
C LYS A 66 -22.50 -23.39 10.20
N LEU A 67 -22.55 -24.51 9.48
CA LEU A 67 -21.40 -25.17 8.88
C LEU A 67 -21.18 -24.66 7.46
N TYR A 68 -20.05 -24.00 7.23
CA TYR A 68 -19.62 -23.52 5.93
C TYR A 68 -18.87 -24.62 5.19
N THR A 69 -19.45 -25.07 4.07
CA THR A 69 -18.90 -26.10 3.18
C THR A 69 -18.91 -25.63 1.74
N GLY A 70 -17.82 -25.92 1.02
CA GLY A 70 -17.67 -25.58 -0.39
C GLY A 70 -16.93 -24.27 -0.60
N CYS A 71 -16.85 -23.88 -1.87
CA CYS A 71 -16.19 -22.66 -2.29
C CYS A 71 -17.23 -21.66 -2.76
N TRP A 72 -17.28 -20.49 -2.15
CA TRP A 72 -18.23 -19.45 -2.50
C TRP A 72 -17.53 -18.11 -2.68
N TRP A 73 -18.22 -17.23 -3.39
CA TRP A 73 -17.77 -15.87 -3.59
C TRP A 73 -17.78 -15.09 -2.25
N ILE A 74 -16.78 -14.25 -1.99
CA ILE A 74 -16.58 -13.62 -0.66
C ILE A 74 -17.78 -12.78 -0.20
N PHE A 75 -18.50 -12.10 -1.10
CA PHE A 75 -19.70 -11.34 -0.72
C PHE A 75 -21.01 -12.08 -1.02
N HIS A 76 -20.95 -13.40 -1.11
CA HIS A 76 -22.15 -14.22 -1.15
C HIS A 76 -22.94 -14.04 0.16
N THR A 77 -24.27 -14.04 0.09
CA THR A 77 -25.16 -13.83 1.24
C THR A 77 -24.93 -14.83 2.36
N GLU A 78 -24.51 -16.05 2.00
CA GLU A 78 -24.10 -17.09 2.94
C GLU A 78 -23.02 -16.61 3.93
N TYR A 79 -22.14 -15.71 3.50
CA TYR A 79 -20.97 -15.25 4.24
C TYR A 79 -21.22 -13.96 5.04
N TRP A 80 -22.47 -13.48 5.10
CA TRP A 80 -22.82 -12.20 5.73
C TRP A 80 -22.31 -12.05 7.17
N ASN A 81 -22.49 -13.08 8.01
CA ASN A 81 -22.12 -13.04 9.43
C ASN A 81 -20.60 -13.10 9.67
N MET A 82 -19.83 -13.58 8.70
CA MET A 82 -18.37 -13.67 8.76
C MET A 82 -17.70 -12.78 7.72
N ARG A 83 -18.44 -11.84 7.14
CA ARG A 83 -17.96 -10.95 6.10
C ARG A 83 -16.79 -10.11 6.59
N ASP A 84 -16.83 -9.64 7.84
CA ASP A 84 -15.74 -8.87 8.45
C ASP A 84 -14.47 -9.72 8.67
N TRP A 85 -14.60 -11.05 8.75
CA TRP A 85 -13.49 -12.00 8.85
C TRP A 85 -12.96 -12.46 7.49
N LEU A 86 -13.87 -12.59 6.51
CA LEU A 86 -13.60 -12.97 5.11
C LEU A 86 -13.11 -11.81 4.24
N LEU A 87 -13.35 -10.59 4.70
CA LEU A 87 -12.69 -9.38 4.27
C LEU A 87 -11.56 -9.04 5.27
N PRO A 88 -10.54 -9.90 5.54
CA PRO A 88 -9.28 -9.29 5.87
C PRO A 88 -9.01 -8.31 4.73
N PRO A 89 -8.53 -7.13 5.07
CA PRO A 89 -8.36 -6.12 4.05
C PRO A 89 -7.48 -6.68 2.96
N PHE A 90 -7.64 -6.12 1.78
CA PHE A 90 -6.69 -6.23 0.70
C PHE A 90 -5.38 -5.57 1.12
N CYS A 91 -4.83 -5.91 2.30
CA CYS A 91 -3.71 -5.26 2.91
C CYS A 91 -2.65 -6.22 3.48
N SER A 92 -1.39 -6.00 3.14
CA SER A 92 -0.27 -6.84 3.56
C SER A 92 -0.09 -6.80 5.09
N PRO A 93 -0.20 -7.93 5.81
CA PRO A 93 0.03 -7.96 7.26
C PRO A 93 1.53 -7.96 7.61
N TYR A 94 2.43 -7.67 6.66
CA TYR A 94 3.87 -7.88 6.80
C TYR A 94 4.65 -6.56 6.90
N TRP A 95 4.10 -5.57 7.61
CA TRP A 95 4.86 -4.36 7.93
C TRP A 95 5.84 -4.65 9.06
N PHE A 96 5.36 -5.36 10.08
CA PHE A 96 6.14 -5.73 11.25
C PHE A 96 5.80 -7.15 11.70
N GLN A 97 6.80 -7.94 12.04
CA GLN A 97 6.68 -9.39 12.20
C GLN A 97 7.58 -9.92 13.31
N SER A 98 7.12 -10.91 14.06
CA SER A 98 7.94 -11.65 15.03
C SER A 98 8.79 -12.72 14.35
N TRP A 99 10.00 -13.01 14.86
CA TRP A 99 10.83 -14.12 14.36
C TRP A 99 10.07 -15.46 14.39
N PRO A 100 10.01 -16.21 13.27
CA PRO A 100 9.22 -17.44 13.18
C PRO A 100 9.73 -18.57 14.09
N ARG A 101 11.01 -18.52 14.48
CA ARG A 101 11.64 -19.51 15.36
C ARG A 101 11.27 -19.32 16.84
N VAL A 102 10.68 -18.18 17.21
CA VAL A 102 10.32 -17.89 18.59
C VAL A 102 8.80 -17.98 18.76
N HIS A 103 8.36 -18.71 19.78
CA HIS A 103 6.94 -18.75 20.14
C HIS A 103 6.56 -17.42 20.81
N SER A 104 6.22 -16.43 19.98
CA SER A 104 5.62 -15.16 20.39
C SER A 104 4.10 -15.19 20.20
N GLU A 105 3.41 -14.52 21.12
CA GLU A 105 1.96 -14.27 21.10
C GLU A 105 1.57 -13.30 19.98
N PHE A 106 2.45 -12.36 19.65
CA PHE A 106 2.35 -11.52 18.46
C PHE A 106 2.98 -12.24 17.26
N LYS A 107 2.31 -12.23 16.11
CA LYS A 107 2.85 -12.84 14.88
C LYS A 107 3.26 -11.81 13.86
N ARG A 108 2.33 -10.95 13.45
CA ARG A 108 2.57 -9.94 12.42
C ARG A 108 1.47 -8.87 12.43
N ILE A 109 1.81 -7.69 11.95
CA ILE A 109 0.89 -6.58 11.76
C ILE A 109 1.22 -5.87 10.45
N GLY A 110 0.18 -5.60 9.67
CA GLY A 110 0.17 -4.66 8.56
C GLY A 110 -0.41 -3.34 9.00
N LEU A 111 -0.60 -2.40 8.07
CA LEU A 111 -1.34 -1.17 8.39
C LEU A 111 -2.72 -1.44 8.96
N TRP A 112 -3.32 -2.55 8.58
CA TRP A 112 -4.76 -2.68 8.54
C TRP A 112 -5.24 -4.04 9.07
N GLU A 113 -4.36 -5.04 9.09
CA GLU A 113 -4.60 -6.37 9.63
C GLU A 113 -3.56 -6.68 10.71
N ALA A 114 -3.99 -7.24 11.83
CA ALA A 114 -3.11 -7.70 12.89
C ALA A 114 -3.37 -9.19 13.18
N CYS A 115 -2.29 -9.94 13.43
CA CYS A 115 -2.33 -11.37 13.71
C CYS A 115 -1.71 -11.70 15.07
N PHE A 116 -2.50 -12.37 15.91
CA PHE A 116 -2.10 -12.85 17.23
C PHE A 116 -2.27 -14.38 17.37
N ALA A 117 -1.54 -14.97 18.30
CA ALA A 117 -1.55 -16.39 18.60
C ALA A 117 -1.63 -16.61 20.12
N GLY A 118 -2.77 -16.23 20.71
CA GLY A 118 -3.04 -16.37 22.14
C GLY A 118 -2.49 -15.21 22.98
N PHE A 119 -2.50 -14.00 22.41
CA PHE A 119 -2.13 -12.80 23.16
C PHE A 119 -3.24 -12.44 24.15
N ILE A 120 -2.90 -12.22 25.42
CA ILE A 120 -3.83 -11.75 26.45
C ILE A 120 -3.33 -10.39 26.91
N HIS A 121 -4.10 -9.32 26.66
CA HIS A 121 -3.68 -7.98 27.07
C HIS A 121 -3.97 -7.76 28.56
N PRO A 122 -2.99 -7.31 29.38
CA PRO A 122 -3.24 -7.08 30.80
C PRO A 122 -4.30 -6.02 31.13
N ARG A 123 -4.64 -5.14 30.17
CA ARG A 123 -5.71 -4.14 30.32
C ARG A 123 -7.09 -4.62 29.87
N ASP A 124 -7.19 -5.81 29.30
CA ASP A 124 -8.49 -6.37 28.93
C ASP A 124 -9.13 -7.02 30.17
N GLU A 125 -10.18 -6.40 30.69
CA GLU A 125 -10.91 -6.87 31.89
C GLU A 125 -11.54 -8.26 31.69
N LEU A 126 -11.79 -8.65 30.44
CA LEU A 126 -12.33 -9.96 30.08
C LEU A 126 -11.26 -11.06 30.02
N GLY A 127 -9.97 -10.69 30.04
CA GLY A 127 -8.86 -11.64 29.92
C GLY A 127 -8.93 -12.47 28.63
N LYS A 128 -9.47 -11.92 27.54
CA LYS A 128 -9.68 -12.65 26.30
C LYS A 128 -8.34 -12.95 25.63
N ALA A 129 -8.16 -14.19 25.20
CA ALA A 129 -7.03 -14.59 24.36
C ALA A 129 -7.34 -14.29 22.88
N TYR A 130 -6.55 -13.41 22.27
CA TYR A 130 -6.68 -13.04 20.87
C TYR A 130 -5.97 -14.05 19.96
N HIS A 131 -6.72 -14.64 19.03
CA HIS A 131 -6.23 -15.64 18.08
C HIS A 131 -6.61 -15.30 16.64
N GLY A 132 -5.70 -15.58 15.72
CA GLY A 132 -5.92 -15.42 14.29
C GLY A 132 -5.57 -14.03 13.78
N CYS A 133 -5.91 -13.80 12.52
CA CYS A 133 -5.69 -12.54 11.82
C CYS A 133 -7.03 -11.86 11.61
N TRP A 134 -7.12 -10.60 12.02
CA TRP A 134 -8.34 -9.82 11.90
C TRP A 134 -8.00 -8.41 11.46
N TRP A 135 -8.97 -7.76 10.80
CA TRP A 135 -8.90 -6.33 10.53
C TRP A 135 -8.77 -5.55 11.84
N THR A 136 -7.92 -4.52 11.83
CA THR A 136 -7.59 -3.69 13.00
C THR A 136 -8.79 -2.98 13.62
N PHE A 137 -9.85 -2.71 12.84
CA PHE A 137 -11.11 -2.12 13.34
C PHE A 137 -12.23 -3.15 13.51
N SER A 138 -11.91 -4.45 13.46
CA SER A 138 -12.91 -5.48 13.73
C SER A 138 -13.38 -5.40 15.18
N LYS A 139 -14.60 -5.89 15.43
CA LYS A 139 -15.15 -6.01 16.80
C LYS A 139 -14.27 -6.87 17.70
N GLU A 140 -13.50 -7.78 17.12
CA GLU A 140 -12.56 -8.63 17.84
C GLU A 140 -11.58 -7.80 18.66
N TYR A 141 -11.03 -6.73 18.10
CA TYR A 141 -10.02 -5.90 18.76
C TYR A 141 -10.57 -4.68 19.51
N TRP A 142 -11.89 -4.58 19.71
CA TRP A 142 -12.52 -3.38 20.28
C TRP A 142 -11.90 -2.94 21.62
N ASN A 143 -11.68 -3.89 22.54
CA ASN A 143 -11.15 -3.62 23.88
C ASN A 143 -9.67 -3.22 23.89
N ILE A 144 -8.90 -3.62 22.87
CA ILE A 144 -7.44 -3.37 22.80
C ILE A 144 -7.09 -2.34 21.73
N ARG A 145 -8.10 -1.71 21.11
CA ARG A 145 -7.92 -0.88 19.92
C ARG A 145 -7.05 0.34 20.17
N ASP A 146 -7.24 1.02 21.30
CA ASP A 146 -6.48 2.22 21.65
C ASP A 146 -4.99 1.92 21.86
N TRP A 147 -4.68 0.70 22.30
CA TRP A 147 -3.30 0.22 22.41
C TRP A 147 -2.75 -0.24 21.06
N LEU A 148 -3.54 -0.99 20.28
CA LEU A 148 -3.13 -1.54 18.99
C LEU A 148 -2.90 -0.44 17.93
N LEU A 149 -3.71 0.62 17.96
CA LEU A 149 -3.71 1.72 17.00
C LEU A 149 -3.36 3.04 17.70
N PRO A 150 -2.10 3.23 18.13
CA PRO A 150 -1.69 4.50 18.72
C PRO A 150 -1.79 5.64 17.68
N PRO A 151 -1.92 6.91 18.12
CA PRO A 151 -2.14 8.04 17.21
C PRO A 151 -1.09 8.18 16.09
N TRP A 152 0.17 7.86 16.40
CA TRP A 152 1.25 7.89 15.40
C TRP A 152 1.05 6.83 14.31
N PHE A 153 0.52 5.66 14.65
CA PHE A 153 0.26 4.58 13.69
C PHE A 153 -0.96 4.91 12.80
N ILE A 154 -2.00 5.53 13.37
CA ILE A 154 -3.13 6.07 12.59
C ILE A 154 -2.65 7.13 11.60
N SER A 155 -1.72 7.99 12.03
CA SER A 155 -1.14 9.02 11.16
C SER A 155 -0.41 8.38 9.95
N VAL A 156 0.37 7.31 10.19
CA VAL A 156 1.01 6.52 9.14
C VAL A 156 -0.03 5.90 8.19
N GLN A 157 -1.12 5.32 8.71
CA GLN A 157 -2.20 4.77 7.87
C GLN A 157 -2.78 5.82 6.91
N VAL A 158 -3.06 7.03 7.42
CA VAL A 158 -3.64 8.12 6.64
C VAL A 158 -2.66 8.62 5.58
N MET A 159 -1.39 8.82 5.94
CA MET A 159 -0.37 9.31 5.02
C MET A 159 -0.06 8.31 3.90
N VAL A 160 0.05 7.01 4.22
CA VAL A 160 0.27 5.95 3.22
C VAL A 160 -0.92 5.84 2.26
N THR A 161 -2.14 5.87 2.79
CA THR A 161 -3.38 5.82 1.97
C THR A 161 -3.51 7.06 1.08
N GLY A 162 -3.27 8.25 1.64
CA GLY A 162 -3.26 9.50 0.87
C GLY A 162 -2.19 9.50 -0.22
N THR A 163 -1.02 8.92 0.05
CA THR A 163 0.04 8.76 -0.95
C THR A 163 -0.39 7.81 -2.08
N LEU A 164 -1.03 6.69 -1.76
CA LEU A 164 -1.54 5.76 -2.78
C LEU A 164 -2.55 6.46 -3.71
N ILE A 165 -3.49 7.21 -3.15
CA ILE A 165 -4.48 7.98 -3.94
C ILE A 165 -3.78 9.00 -4.83
N CYS A 166 -2.84 9.78 -4.27
CA CYS A 166 -2.08 10.78 -5.04
C CYS A 166 -1.25 10.13 -6.16
N GLN A 167 -0.62 8.97 -5.91
CA GLN A 167 0.13 8.24 -6.92
C GLN A 167 -0.77 7.71 -8.04
N LEU A 168 -1.98 7.22 -7.73
CA LEU A 168 -2.95 6.80 -8.73
C LEU A 168 -3.42 7.97 -9.60
N VAL A 169 -3.73 9.13 -9.00
CA VAL A 169 -4.07 10.35 -9.74
C VAL A 169 -2.90 10.78 -10.64
N GLY A 170 -1.67 10.77 -10.11
CA GLY A 170 -0.47 11.07 -10.88
C GLY A 170 -0.24 10.12 -12.05
N ALA A 171 -0.47 8.82 -11.86
CA ALA A 171 -0.39 7.83 -12.93
C ALA A 171 -1.41 8.11 -14.04
N ILE A 172 -2.65 8.46 -13.69
CA ILE A 172 -3.70 8.85 -14.66
C ILE A 172 -3.27 10.08 -15.45
N LEU A 173 -2.72 11.11 -14.79
CA LEU A 173 -2.22 12.32 -15.46
C LEU A 173 -1.07 12.01 -16.43
N LEU A 174 -0.13 11.14 -16.04
CA LEU A 174 0.98 10.73 -16.89
C LEU A 174 0.53 9.89 -18.09
N VAL A 175 -0.47 9.02 -17.91
CA VAL A 175 -1.10 8.28 -19.01
C VAL A 175 -1.84 9.23 -19.95
N ALA A 176 -2.59 10.19 -19.44
CA ALA A 176 -3.27 11.20 -20.25
C ALA A 176 -2.26 12.06 -21.06
N TYR A 177 -1.12 12.41 -20.47
CA TYR A 177 -0.02 13.04 -21.17
C TYR A 177 0.56 12.14 -22.27
N PHE A 178 0.79 10.86 -21.98
CA PHE A 178 1.31 9.89 -22.96
C PHE A 178 0.38 9.72 -24.16
N LEU A 179 -0.94 9.69 -23.93
CA LEU A 179 -1.99 9.61 -24.96
C LEU A 179 -2.24 10.95 -25.69
N ARG A 180 -1.47 12.00 -25.39
CA ARG A 180 -1.62 13.35 -26.00
C ARG A 180 -3.02 13.96 -25.80
N CYS A 181 -3.68 13.66 -24.69
CA CYS A 181 -4.95 14.29 -24.34
C CYS A 181 -4.78 15.77 -23.94
N CYS A 182 -3.55 16.19 -23.57
CA CYS A 182 -3.24 17.57 -23.22
C CYS A 182 -2.97 18.43 -24.47
N ARG A 183 -3.34 19.72 -24.39
CA ARG A 183 -2.98 20.68 -25.44
C ARG A 183 -1.46 20.95 -25.44
N PRO A 184 -0.84 21.17 -26.62
CA PRO A 184 0.61 21.34 -26.74
C PRO A 184 1.19 22.49 -25.89
N GLN A 185 0.43 23.57 -25.68
CA GLN A 185 0.83 24.70 -24.81
C GLN A 185 0.85 24.36 -23.31
N THR A 186 0.16 23.29 -22.90
CA THR A 186 0.04 22.89 -21.48
C THR A 186 0.97 21.74 -21.09
N GLU A 187 1.79 21.23 -22.02
CA GLU A 187 2.62 20.04 -21.80
C GLU A 187 3.67 20.23 -20.70
N ALA A 188 4.41 21.35 -20.72
CA ALA A 188 5.39 21.65 -19.68
C ALA A 188 4.72 21.78 -18.30
N PHE A 189 3.58 22.47 -18.24
CA PHE A 189 2.83 22.65 -17.00
C PHE A 189 2.35 21.30 -16.43
N ALA A 190 1.79 20.42 -17.27
CA ALA A 190 1.34 19.09 -16.86
C ALA A 190 2.49 18.23 -16.30
N LEU A 191 3.68 18.32 -16.89
CA LEU A 191 4.88 17.62 -16.41
C LEU A 191 5.36 18.17 -15.06
N PHE A 192 5.36 19.50 -14.87
CA PHE A 192 5.72 20.10 -13.57
C PHE A 192 4.71 19.76 -12.47
N VAL A 193 3.42 19.76 -12.78
CA VAL A 193 2.37 19.32 -11.84
C VAL A 193 2.57 17.86 -11.46
N SER A 194 2.84 16.99 -12.44
CA SER A 194 3.10 15.56 -12.19
C SER A 194 4.37 15.35 -11.36
N ALA A 195 5.44 16.10 -11.65
CA ALA A 195 6.67 16.07 -10.87
C ALA A 195 6.45 16.53 -9.41
N GLY A 196 5.73 17.63 -9.21
CA GLY A 196 5.36 18.14 -7.89
C GLY A 196 4.56 17.12 -7.09
N LEU A 197 3.59 16.46 -7.72
CA LEU A 197 2.80 15.40 -7.09
C LEU A 197 3.67 14.21 -6.67
N GLN A 198 4.63 13.80 -7.50
CA GLN A 198 5.59 12.73 -7.15
C GLN A 198 6.48 13.11 -5.96
N PHE A 199 6.95 14.36 -5.87
CA PHE A 199 7.70 14.84 -4.70
C PHE A 199 6.85 14.85 -3.42
N VAL A 200 5.59 15.27 -3.50
CA VAL A 200 4.66 15.21 -2.36
C VAL A 200 4.45 13.75 -1.92
N CYS A 201 4.26 12.84 -2.86
CA CYS A 201 4.13 11.41 -2.57
C CYS A 201 5.40 10.83 -1.90
N ALA A 202 6.58 11.18 -2.42
CA ALA A 202 7.85 10.76 -1.86
C ALA A 202 8.05 11.29 -0.43
N PHE A 203 7.69 12.55 -0.18
CA PHE A 203 7.75 13.16 1.14
C PHE A 203 6.80 12.47 2.12
N LEU A 204 5.51 12.32 1.77
CA LEU A 204 4.51 11.70 2.64
C LEU A 204 4.85 10.24 2.94
N MET A 205 5.24 9.45 1.94
CA MET A 205 5.68 8.07 2.16
C MET A 205 6.97 8.01 2.98
N GLY A 206 7.94 8.89 2.69
CA GLY A 206 9.20 8.98 3.42
C GLY A 206 9.01 9.28 4.90
N VAL A 207 8.16 10.25 5.23
CA VAL A 207 7.79 10.56 6.62
C VAL A 207 7.05 9.38 7.26
N SER A 208 6.14 8.73 6.53
CA SER A 208 5.38 7.57 7.03
C SER A 208 6.30 6.42 7.44
N VAL A 209 7.24 6.04 6.57
CA VAL A 209 8.19 4.95 6.88
C VAL A 209 9.16 5.37 7.99
N LEU A 210 9.59 6.63 8.05
CA LEU A 210 10.47 7.11 9.12
C LEU A 210 9.77 7.10 10.47
N VAL A 211 8.56 7.66 10.57
CA VAL A 211 7.75 7.66 11.80
C VAL A 211 7.50 6.22 12.25
N PHE A 212 7.08 5.33 11.35
CA PHE A 212 6.86 3.93 11.68
C PHE A 212 8.16 3.25 12.16
N GLY A 213 9.27 3.44 11.45
CA GLY A 213 10.56 2.83 11.78
C GLY A 213 11.14 3.28 13.12
N VAL A 214 10.96 4.56 13.48
CA VAL A 214 11.39 5.09 14.78
C VAL A 214 10.46 4.61 15.89
N MET A 215 9.15 4.82 15.73
CA MET A 215 8.17 4.51 16.78
C MET A 215 8.06 3.01 17.06
N ALA A 216 8.15 2.15 16.04
CA ALA A 216 8.16 0.70 16.23
C ALA A 216 9.35 0.19 17.08
N LYS A 217 10.44 0.97 17.18
CA LYS A 217 11.62 0.66 17.98
C LYS A 217 11.60 1.34 19.36
N GLU A 218 11.20 2.61 19.41
CA GLU A 218 11.22 3.40 20.65
C GLU A 218 10.03 3.07 21.55
N ASP A 219 8.84 2.87 20.98
CA ASP A 219 7.64 2.53 21.73
C ASP A 219 7.64 1.04 22.11
N ARG A 220 8.39 0.73 23.17
CA ARG A 220 8.44 -0.62 23.75
C ARG A 220 7.10 -1.09 24.31
N THR A 221 6.12 -0.22 24.45
CA THR A 221 4.80 -0.57 25.00
C THR A 221 3.80 -0.98 23.92
N TRP A 222 4.05 -0.63 22.66
CA TRP A 222 3.11 -0.88 21.56
C TRP A 222 3.01 -2.36 21.15
N MET A 223 4.12 -3.10 21.20
CA MET A 223 4.15 -4.52 20.80
C MET A 223 4.85 -5.39 21.84
N PRO A 224 4.33 -6.60 22.13
CA PRO A 224 4.96 -7.50 23.08
C PRO A 224 6.30 -8.02 22.52
N ARG A 225 7.31 -8.08 23.40
CA ARG A 225 8.67 -8.54 23.09
C ARG A 225 9.28 -7.85 21.86
N PRO A 226 9.43 -6.50 21.88
CA PRO A 226 9.88 -5.72 20.73
C PRO A 226 11.25 -6.17 20.19
N GLU A 227 12.12 -6.70 21.05
CA GLU A 227 13.43 -7.26 20.68
C GLU A 227 13.36 -8.50 19.77
N LEU A 228 12.22 -9.18 19.73
CA LEU A 228 11.98 -10.36 18.89
C LEU A 228 11.20 -10.05 17.61
N ASN A 229 10.98 -8.76 17.33
CA ASN A 229 10.22 -8.31 16.18
C ASN A 229 11.13 -7.57 15.20
N TYR A 230 10.81 -7.67 13.91
CA TYR A 230 11.55 -7.05 12.82
C TYR A 230 10.59 -6.47 11.77
N MET A 231 11.08 -5.48 11.02
CA MET A 231 10.34 -4.91 9.89
C MET A 231 10.35 -5.90 8.74
N SER A 232 9.17 -6.27 8.25
CA SER A 232 9.05 -7.29 7.22
C SER A 232 9.00 -6.65 5.82
N TRP A 233 8.88 -7.47 4.81
CA TRP A 233 9.18 -7.12 3.41
C TRP A 233 8.25 -6.04 2.84
N SER A 234 7.00 -5.94 3.31
CA SER A 234 6.05 -4.94 2.78
C SER A 234 6.39 -3.51 3.25
N TYR A 235 6.99 -3.37 4.44
CA TYR A 235 7.61 -2.11 4.86
C TYR A 235 8.79 -1.75 3.95
N GLY A 236 9.61 -2.73 3.56
CA GLY A 236 10.67 -2.53 2.56
C GLY A 236 10.15 -2.04 1.21
N LEU A 237 9.00 -2.54 0.75
CA LEU A 237 8.35 -2.05 -0.46
C LEU A 237 7.83 -0.61 -0.33
N ALA A 238 7.36 -0.20 0.85
CA ALA A 238 6.96 1.18 1.11
C ALA A 238 8.17 2.13 1.02
N VAL A 239 9.33 1.73 1.57
CA VAL A 239 10.59 2.48 1.45
C VAL A 239 11.02 2.60 -0.02
N LEU A 240 10.95 1.51 -0.79
CA LEU A 240 11.24 1.52 -2.23
C LEU A 240 10.27 2.40 -3.02
N SER A 241 8.98 2.43 -2.65
CA SER A 241 8.00 3.32 -3.28
C SER A 241 8.37 4.79 -3.10
N ALA A 242 8.78 5.19 -1.88
CA ALA A 242 9.23 6.57 -1.62
C ALA A 242 10.46 6.93 -2.48
N PHE A 243 11.42 6.01 -2.57
CA PHE A 243 12.62 6.19 -3.40
C PHE A 243 12.26 6.36 -4.87
N PHE A 244 11.48 5.44 -5.45
CA PHE A 244 11.09 5.53 -6.85
C PHE A 244 10.23 6.77 -7.17
N ALA A 245 9.34 7.18 -6.26
CA ALA A 245 8.56 8.41 -6.41
C ALA A 245 9.48 9.65 -6.47
N PHE A 246 10.51 9.70 -5.61
CA PHE A 246 11.47 10.82 -5.61
C PHE A 246 12.23 10.93 -6.94
N PHE A 247 12.80 9.83 -7.43
CA PHE A 247 13.54 9.82 -8.70
C PHE A 247 12.61 10.00 -9.92
N SER A 248 11.37 9.53 -9.85
CA SER A 248 10.34 9.82 -10.85
C SER A 248 10.08 11.33 -10.94
N GLY A 249 9.91 12.01 -9.79
CA GLY A 249 9.74 13.46 -9.71
C GLY A 249 10.89 14.22 -10.36
N LEU A 250 12.14 13.83 -10.09
CA LEU A 250 13.33 14.44 -10.71
C LEU A 250 13.33 14.27 -12.24
N ALA A 251 13.10 13.05 -12.74
CA ALA A 251 13.08 12.77 -14.18
C ALA A 251 11.98 13.55 -14.90
N LEU A 252 10.78 13.64 -14.30
CA LEU A 252 9.65 14.42 -14.84
C LEU A 252 9.91 15.93 -14.81
N ALA A 253 10.55 16.44 -13.77
CA ALA A 253 10.94 17.86 -13.69
C ALA A 253 11.95 18.21 -14.79
N VAL A 254 12.96 17.38 -15.01
CA VAL A 254 13.94 17.55 -16.11
C VAL A 254 13.24 17.52 -17.47
N GLN A 255 12.33 16.57 -17.69
CA GLN A 255 11.54 16.54 -18.92
C GLN A 255 10.70 17.82 -19.08
N GLY A 256 10.10 18.32 -18.01
CA GLY A 256 9.34 19.57 -18.01
C GLY A 256 10.19 20.77 -18.42
N MET A 257 11.43 20.86 -17.94
CA MET A 257 12.39 21.90 -18.34
C MET A 257 12.73 21.82 -19.83
N ILE A 258 13.05 20.64 -20.34
CA ILE A 258 13.37 20.42 -21.77
C ILE A 258 12.19 20.84 -22.66
N VAL A 259 10.96 20.49 -22.28
CA VAL A 259 9.76 20.85 -23.05
C VAL A 259 9.51 22.37 -23.01
N LYS A 260 9.74 23.00 -21.85
CA LYS A 260 9.60 24.46 -21.69
C LYS A 260 10.59 25.23 -22.55
N GLU A 261 11.87 24.85 -22.54
CA GLU A 261 12.90 25.51 -23.36
C GLU A 261 12.56 25.46 -24.85
N ARG A 262 12.12 24.30 -25.34
CA ARG A 262 11.70 24.14 -26.75
C ARG A 262 10.48 24.98 -27.11
N ALA A 263 9.55 25.17 -26.19
CA ALA A 263 8.40 26.04 -26.43
C ALA A 263 8.86 27.50 -26.63
N LEU A 264 9.81 27.97 -25.81
CA LEU A 264 10.40 29.30 -25.92
C LEU A 264 11.22 29.47 -27.21
N GLU A 265 11.99 28.46 -27.62
CA GLU A 265 12.74 28.49 -28.88
C GLU A 265 11.82 28.62 -30.10
N LYS A 266 10.67 27.92 -30.10
CA LYS A 266 9.67 28.01 -31.17
C LYS A 266 9.05 29.40 -31.25
N GLU A 267 8.65 29.96 -30.11
CA GLU A 267 8.11 31.33 -30.04
C GLU A 267 9.16 32.35 -30.53
N GLY A 268 10.43 32.17 -30.16
CA GLY A 268 11.53 33.02 -30.62
C GLY A 268 11.77 32.97 -32.14
N HIS A 269 11.63 31.79 -32.76
CA HIS A 269 11.76 31.64 -34.21
C HIS A 269 10.59 32.27 -34.97
N GLU A 270 9.37 32.18 -34.45
CA GLU A 270 8.18 32.82 -35.06
C GLU A 270 8.26 34.36 -35.02
N MET A 271 8.98 34.93 -34.06
CA MET A 271 9.20 36.38 -33.95
C MET A 271 10.38 36.90 -34.78
N ALA A 272 11.15 36.04 -35.44
CA ALA A 272 12.28 36.47 -36.27
C ALA A 272 11.79 37.23 -37.52
N PRO A 273 12.36 38.40 -37.85
CA PRO A 273 11.93 39.17 -39.02
C PRO A 273 12.13 38.36 -40.31
N LEU A 274 11.08 38.30 -41.13
CA LEU A 274 11.11 37.64 -42.43
C LEU A 274 12.25 38.20 -43.30
N PRO A 275 13.03 37.35 -43.99
CA PRO A 275 14.05 37.83 -44.92
C PRO A 275 13.39 38.72 -46.00
N PRO A 276 14.06 39.80 -46.45
CA PRO A 276 13.54 40.64 -47.51
C PRO A 276 13.28 39.78 -48.75
N LYS A 277 12.06 39.88 -49.30
CA LYS A 277 11.73 39.24 -50.58
C LYS A 277 12.58 39.91 -51.66
N ILE A 278 13.48 39.13 -52.26
CA ILE A 278 14.28 39.51 -53.42
C ILE A 278 13.39 39.54 -54.66
#